data_AF-A0A0B1S5D1-F1
#
_entry.id   AF-A0A0B1S5D1-F1
#
_cell.length_a   1.000
_cell.length_b   1.000
_cell.length_c   1.000
_cell.angle_alpha   90.00
_cell.angle_beta   90.00
_cell.angle_gamma   90.00
#
_symmetry.space_group_name_H-M   'P 1'
#
loop_
_entity.id
_entity.type
_entity.pdbx_description
1 polymer ?
#
loop_
_entity_poly.entity_id
_entity_poly.type
_entity_poly.pdbx_seq_one_letter_code
_entity_poly.pdbx_strand_id
1 'polypeptide(L)'
;MAAIVRHLFFGETLKEAIDSPMLHHQFIPFYNMIDDEFPKDLKSIMESKYKQELHNVTGTRGVVHAVSVEDDGIHACGDFRRTTPQEPSGV
;
A
#
# COMPACT_ATOMS: atom_id res chain seq x y z
N MET A 1 6.61 3.46 1.39
CA MET A 1 7.52 2.67 0.50
C MET A 1 6.73 1.88 -0.55
N ALA A 2 5.71 1.10 -0.16
CA ALA A 2 4.96 0.25 -1.09
C ALA A 2 4.43 0.97 -2.34
N ALA A 3 3.78 2.14 -2.18
CA ALA A 3 3.24 2.90 -3.33
C ALA A 3 4.31 3.36 -4.33
N ILE A 4 5.50 3.75 -3.86
CA ILE A 4 6.62 4.14 -4.74
C ILE A 4 7.11 2.95 -5.55
N VAL A 5 7.27 1.78 -4.88
CA VAL A 5 7.71 0.56 -5.56
C VAL A 5 6.70 0.13 -6.63
N ARG A 6 5.42 0.12 -6.26
CA ARG A 6 4.31 -0.22 -7.15
C ARG A 6 4.24 0.68 -8.38
N HIS A 7 4.24 1.99 -8.18
CA HIS A 7 4.13 2.94 -9.28
C HIS A 7 5.37 2.91 -10.18
N LEU A 8 6.58 3.04 -9.60
CA LEU A 8 7.81 3.19 -10.39
C LEU A 8 8.32 1.88 -11.00
N PHE A 9 8.10 0.74 -10.35
CA PHE A 9 8.70 -0.54 -10.79
C PHE A 9 7.67 -1.53 -11.34
N PHE A 10 6.41 -1.48 -10.89
CA PHE A 10 5.35 -2.35 -11.42
C PHE A 10 4.47 -1.66 -12.46
N GLY A 11 4.66 -0.35 -12.69
CA GLY A 11 3.93 0.41 -13.71
C GLY A 11 2.46 0.62 -13.37
N GLU A 12 2.09 0.49 -12.09
CA GLU A 12 0.73 0.72 -11.63
C GLU A 12 0.42 2.22 -11.62
N THR A 13 -0.82 2.59 -11.92
CA THR A 13 -1.29 3.97 -11.75
C THR A 13 -1.18 4.40 -10.29
N LEU A 14 -1.16 5.70 -10.01
CA LEU A 14 -1.19 6.19 -8.62
C LEU A 14 -2.37 5.61 -7.82
N LYS A 15 -3.53 5.44 -8.45
CA LYS A 15 -4.72 4.91 -7.79
C LYS A 15 -4.53 3.45 -7.39
N GLU A 16 -4.05 2.62 -8.31
CA GLU A 16 -3.74 1.22 -8.03
C GLU A 16 -2.66 1.07 -6.96
N ALA A 17 -1.59 1.87 -7.06
CA ALA A 17 -0.46 1.81 -6.14
C ALA A 17 -0.84 2.20 -4.70
N ILE A 18 -1.72 3.21 -4.53
CA ILE A 18 -2.20 3.67 -3.23
C ILE A 18 -3.26 2.73 -2.67
N ASP A 19 -4.24 2.31 -3.46
CA ASP A 19 -5.35 1.49 -2.98
C ASP A 19 -4.94 0.05 -2.65
N SER A 20 -3.78 -0.37 -3.13
CA SER A 20 -3.29 -1.72 -2.94
C SER A 20 -3.04 -2.10 -1.47
N PRO A 21 -3.23 -3.39 -1.10
CA PRO A 21 -2.98 -3.88 0.25
C PRO A 21 -1.53 -3.65 0.71
N MET A 22 -1.37 -3.31 1.98
CA MET A 22 -0.08 -3.01 2.60
C MET A 22 0.51 -4.21 3.35
N LEU A 23 1.84 -4.27 3.34
CA LEU A 23 2.67 -5.17 4.14
C LEU A 23 3.69 -4.30 4.89
N HIS A 24 3.85 -4.53 6.18
CA HIS A 24 4.79 -3.78 7.02
C HIS A 24 5.55 -4.70 7.98
N HIS A 25 6.85 -4.48 8.10
CA HIS A 25 7.73 -5.12 9.08
C HIS A 25 8.76 -4.09 9.55
N GLN A 26 8.96 -3.96 10.86
CA GLN A 26 9.80 -2.91 11.46
C GLN A 26 10.96 -3.47 12.30
N PHE A 27 11.41 -4.69 11.99
CA PHE A 27 12.41 -5.47 12.71
C PHE A 27 11.94 -5.96 14.09
N ILE A 28 11.51 -5.06 14.97
CA ILE A 28 10.91 -5.41 16.27
C ILE A 28 9.51 -4.80 16.35
N PRO A 29 8.45 -5.60 16.54
CA PRO A 29 8.44 -7.05 16.78
C PRO A 29 8.72 -7.88 15.51
N PHE A 30 9.10 -9.16 15.69
CA PHE A 30 9.51 -10.08 14.63
C PHE A 30 8.33 -10.76 13.91
N TYR A 31 7.34 -9.97 13.49
CA TYR A 31 6.25 -10.45 12.66
C TYR A 31 5.88 -9.40 11.61
N ASN A 32 5.36 -9.87 10.49
CA ASN A 32 4.85 -9.00 9.44
C ASN A 32 3.40 -8.64 9.72
N MET A 33 3.03 -7.43 9.36
CA MET A 33 1.71 -6.87 9.54
C MET A 33 1.10 -6.66 8.16
N ILE A 34 -0.09 -7.21 7.95
CA ILE A 34 -0.77 -7.20 6.65
C ILE A 34 -2.20 -6.70 6.76
N ASP A 35 -2.66 -6.03 5.71
CA ASP A 35 -4.07 -5.71 5.52
C ASP A 35 -4.89 -6.99 5.29
N ASP A 36 -6.20 -6.92 5.52
CA ASP A 36 -7.11 -8.06 5.35
C ASP A 36 -7.22 -8.50 3.88
N GLU A 37 -7.09 -7.55 2.96
CA GLU A 37 -7.11 -7.76 1.52
C GLU A 37 -5.77 -8.30 0.96
N PHE A 38 -4.77 -8.54 1.81
CA PHE A 38 -3.48 -9.05 1.35
C PHE A 38 -3.64 -10.42 0.65
N PRO A 39 -2.97 -10.66 -0.50
CA PRO A 39 -3.18 -11.88 -1.30
C PRO A 39 -2.94 -13.17 -0.51
N LYS A 40 -3.96 -14.03 -0.43
CA LYS A 40 -3.94 -15.28 0.37
C LYS A 40 -2.87 -16.25 -0.10
N ASP A 41 -2.65 -16.36 -1.41
CA ASP A 41 -1.62 -17.23 -1.98
C ASP A 41 -0.22 -16.78 -1.57
N LEU A 42 0.04 -15.47 -1.58
CA LEU A 42 1.32 -14.91 -1.14
C LEU A 42 1.52 -15.10 0.36
N LYS A 43 0.49 -14.84 1.19
CA LYS A 43 0.51 -15.16 2.62
C LYS A 43 0.87 -16.62 2.86
N SER A 44 0.20 -17.54 2.17
CA SER A 44 0.45 -18.98 2.30
C SER A 44 1.90 -19.36 1.95
N ILE A 45 2.48 -18.77 0.89
CA ILE A 45 3.88 -18.99 0.52
C ILE A 45 4.83 -18.45 1.60
N MET A 46 4.59 -17.24 2.11
CA MET A 46 5.41 -16.61 3.14
C MET A 46 5.44 -17.44 4.44
N GLU A 47 4.29 -17.96 4.87
CA GLU A 47 4.17 -18.81 6.06
C GLU A 47 4.77 -20.20 5.83
N SER A 48 4.39 -20.87 4.75
CA SER A 48 4.75 -22.28 4.53
C SER A 48 6.21 -22.48 4.10
N LYS A 49 6.70 -21.66 3.15
CA LYS A 49 8.02 -21.80 2.54
C LYS A 49 9.08 -20.99 3.29
N TYR A 50 8.77 -19.76 3.67
CA TYR A 50 9.73 -18.83 4.27
C TYR A 50 9.60 -18.71 5.79
N LYS A 51 8.65 -19.43 6.41
CA LYS A 51 8.43 -19.48 7.86
C LYS A 51 8.26 -18.09 8.49
N GLN A 52 7.69 -17.16 7.73
CA GLN A 52 7.37 -15.84 8.24
C GLN A 52 6.07 -15.87 9.01
N GLU A 53 6.02 -15.12 10.11
CA GLU A 53 4.80 -14.88 10.85
C GLU A 53 4.07 -13.65 10.28
N LEU A 54 2.78 -13.78 9.99
CA LEU A 54 1.94 -12.72 9.42
C LEU A 54 0.71 -12.49 10.28
N HIS A 55 0.49 -11.25 10.70
CA HIS A 55 -0.62 -10.83 11.53
C HIS A 55 -1.51 -9.86 10.75
N ASN A 56 -2.80 -10.18 10.69
CA ASN A 56 -3.81 -9.26 10.18
C ASN A 56 -3.99 -8.11 11.17
N VAL A 57 -4.05 -6.89 10.67
CA VAL A 57 -4.09 -5.70 11.51
C VAL A 57 -5.31 -4.88 11.16
N THR A 58 -6.17 -4.67 12.16
CA THR A 58 -7.36 -3.85 12.01
C THR A 58 -6.98 -2.37 12.21
N GLY A 59 -7.11 -1.57 11.16
CA GLY A 59 -6.82 -0.13 11.19
C GLY A 59 -5.72 0.27 10.21
N THR A 60 -5.87 1.45 9.62
CA THR A 60 -5.08 1.91 8.49
C THR A 60 -3.66 2.25 8.91
N ARG A 61 -2.68 1.46 8.45
CA ARG A 61 -1.26 1.70 8.71
C ARG A 61 -0.64 2.55 7.64
N GLY A 62 -1.06 3.80 7.61
CA GLY A 62 -0.58 4.79 6.67
C GLY A 62 -1.69 5.28 5.76
N VAL A 63 -1.64 6.57 5.50
CA VAL A 63 -2.47 7.27 4.52
C VAL A 63 -1.47 7.88 3.55
N VAL A 64 -1.55 7.50 2.27
CA VAL A 64 -0.65 8.00 1.24
C VAL A 64 -1.35 9.00 0.34
N HIS A 65 -0.85 10.23 0.29
CA HIS A 65 -1.22 11.21 -0.74
C HIS A 65 -0.05 11.35 -1.69
N ALA A 66 -0.30 11.24 -2.99
CA ALA A 66 0.76 11.31 -3.99
C ALA A 66 0.35 12.13 -5.20
N VAL A 67 1.37 12.66 -5.87
CA VAL A 67 1.27 13.34 -7.16
C VAL A 67 2.38 12.77 -8.05
N SER A 68 2.04 12.43 -9.30
CA SER A 68 2.98 12.00 -10.34
C SER A 68 2.83 12.92 -11.56
N VAL A 69 3.93 13.10 -12.27
CA VAL A 69 3.95 13.76 -13.58
C VAL A 69 4.28 12.68 -14.59
N GLU A 70 3.34 12.42 -15.47
CA GLU A 70 3.39 11.39 -16.50
C GLU A 70 3.24 12.04 -17.88
N ASP A 71 3.41 11.28 -18.96
CA ASP A 71 3.39 11.79 -20.33
C ASP A 71 2.03 12.42 -20.71
N ASP A 72 0.94 11.97 -20.06
CA ASP A 72 -0.43 12.43 -20.27
C ASP A 72 -0.86 13.54 -19.30
N GLY A 73 -0.02 13.90 -18.32
CA GLY A 73 -0.24 15.04 -17.43
C GLY A 73 0.09 14.78 -15.96
N ILE A 74 -0.53 15.58 -15.09
CA ILE A 74 -0.35 15.50 -13.65
C ILE A 74 -1.47 14.65 -13.06
N HIS A 75 -1.11 13.59 -12.35
CA HIS A 75 -2.05 12.75 -11.63
C HIS A 75 -1.88 12.98 -10.13
N ALA A 76 -2.99 13.19 -9.43
CA ALA A 76 -3.00 13.35 -7.98
C ALA A 76 -4.00 12.37 -7.36
N CYS A 77 -3.62 11.70 -6.29
CA CYS A 77 -4.47 10.72 -5.64
C CYS A 77 -4.35 10.79 -4.11
N GLY A 78 -5.51 10.91 -3.46
CA GLY A 78 -5.68 10.80 -2.03
C GLY A 78 -6.11 9.39 -1.63
N ASP A 79 -5.49 8.85 -0.57
CA ASP A 79 -5.85 7.54 -0.01
C ASP A 79 -7.29 7.51 0.51
N PHE A 80 -8.06 6.53 0.05
CA PHE A 80 -9.43 6.27 0.49
C PHE A 80 -9.51 5.87 1.97
N ARG A 81 -8.40 5.38 2.55
CA ARG A 81 -8.28 4.95 3.95
C ARG A 81 -8.37 6.09 4.95
N ARG A 82 -8.25 7.34 4.49
CA ARG A 82 -8.38 8.51 5.36
C ARG A 82 -9.85 8.80 5.62
N THR A 83 -10.18 9.02 6.88
CA THR A 83 -11.56 9.26 7.33
C THR A 83 -11.93 10.74 7.45
N THR A 84 -10.97 11.66 7.33
CA THR A 84 -11.26 13.11 7.28
C THR A 84 -11.57 13.53 5.84
N PRO A 85 -12.44 14.53 5.63
CA PRO A 85 -12.72 15.07 4.29
C PRO A 85 -11.44 15.37 3.50
N GLN A 86 -11.48 15.04 2.21
CA GLN A 86 -10.42 15.30 1.25
C GLN A 86 -11.07 15.90 0.00
N GLU A 87 -10.52 17.00 -0.51
CA GLU A 87 -10.96 17.62 -1.75
C GLU A 87 -9.75 17.74 -2.68
N PRO A 88 -9.85 17.32 -3.95
CA PRO A 88 -8.84 17.62 -4.95
C PRO A 88 -8.64 19.14 -5.06
N SER A 89 -7.40 19.60 -5.03
CA SER A 89 -7.07 21.02 -5.19
C SER A 89 -5.78 21.17 -5.99
N GLY A 90 -5.77 22.15 -6.89
CA GLY A 90 -4.69 22.45 -7.82
C GLY A 90 -5.11 23.59 -8.75
N VAL A 91 -4.13 24.36 -9.25
CA VAL A 91 -4.32 25.45 -10.23
C VAL A 91 -3.66 25.11 -11.55
#